data_AF-A0A0G3GX14-F1
#
_entry.id   AF-A0A0G3GX14-F1
#
_cell.length_a   1.000
_cell.length_b   1.000
_cell.length_c   1.000
_cell.angle_alpha   90.00
_cell.angle_beta   90.00
_cell.angle_gamma   90.00
#
_symmetry.space_group_name_H-M   'P 1'
#
loop_
_entity.id
_entity.type
_entity.pdbx_description
1 polymer ?
#
loop_
_entity_poly.entity_id
_entity_poly.type
_entity_poly.pdbx_seq_one_letter_code
_entity_poly.pdbx_strand_id
1 'polypeptide(L)'
;MVFRFILADPTPNNPETAARHDNRVAQIRSAQVTSIFFPTPKSRYRPLEFLDYPGKYAILTDSHGTPVCAVDILAVKSYTLRTLSPTDITHTFGPDNLDEWKKWACREWEQPLSQKNYWETPINEDTTIVRVDFQLVDAFSEIPEPHFGCKPVDISLYNSLPQDPATVIETLLSSTPPLPPEIRMEGFRTLGVCLPALPTKSVPNPDLSRTLSTATRLVRGFGNLPVPPHDVSAPRAIRTWANTCLEFLGSSSKQSWSHMELSTHYPEISRDYYRATVRALAHLRRRTYVAEEVLTQHLCVTISKTRLATEIPTADFAASPGTANFTAYFSSLLAVRPWYWTDDTILDPFAHLLLDRALNDPTCNHEMIAHVYCTPRLVSFLSPAAIRHLIAVYGSHLERLATRLKKLWQPYWGAANFHVTSGANITAWNATVRAWERLRMPYNVLNQARNAPVADNYLGKVPCLFNYSPPNYQMSKDIAIFHKLPLPWDVALGLETCTEALVRCTCEKLGVDPHQSGWSWQ
;
A
#
# COMPACT_ATOMS: atom_id res chain seq x y z
N MET A 1 5.43 -16.97 0.11
CA MET A 1 6.79 -17.29 -0.46
C MET A 1 7.42 -18.51 0.19
N VAL A 2 7.15 -18.76 1.48
CA VAL A 2 7.71 -19.86 2.29
C VAL A 2 7.57 -21.25 1.66
N PHE A 3 6.38 -21.58 1.18
CA PHE A 3 6.07 -22.92 0.67
C PHE A 3 6.85 -23.29 -0.60
N ARG A 4 7.27 -22.31 -1.42
CA ARG A 4 8.11 -22.55 -2.61
C ARG A 4 9.53 -23.02 -2.29
N PHE A 5 10.05 -22.68 -1.11
CA PHE A 5 11.40 -23.08 -0.73
C PHE A 5 11.47 -24.53 -0.25
N ILE A 6 10.33 -25.08 0.19
CA ILE A 6 10.23 -26.40 0.82
C ILE A 6 9.60 -27.40 -0.11
N LEU A 7 8.61 -26.96 -0.87
CA LEU A 7 8.01 -27.69 -1.97
C LEU A 7 8.78 -27.21 -3.21
N ALA A 8 9.91 -27.86 -3.51
CA ALA A 8 10.77 -27.47 -4.62
C ALA A 8 9.90 -27.21 -5.86
N ASP A 9 9.99 -26.02 -6.48
CA ASP A 9 9.25 -25.72 -7.71
C ASP A 9 9.48 -26.91 -8.66
N PRO A 10 8.44 -27.70 -8.96
CA PRO A 10 8.62 -28.89 -9.75
C PRO A 10 9.12 -28.40 -11.10
N THR A 11 10.35 -28.79 -11.45
CA THR A 11 10.73 -28.66 -12.84
C THR A 11 9.80 -29.61 -13.57
N PRO A 12 8.98 -29.15 -14.54
CA PRO A 12 8.01 -30.03 -15.21
C PRO A 12 8.66 -31.24 -15.89
N ASN A 13 9.99 -31.24 -15.98
CA ASN A 13 10.80 -32.31 -16.54
C ASN A 13 11.31 -33.34 -15.51
N ASN A 14 10.98 -33.25 -14.22
CA ASN A 14 11.35 -34.25 -13.20
C ASN A 14 10.13 -34.83 -12.45
N PRO A 15 9.60 -35.99 -12.91
CA PRO A 15 8.43 -36.64 -12.32
C PRO A 15 8.57 -36.97 -10.83
N GLU A 16 9.79 -37.24 -10.36
CA GLU A 16 10.03 -37.59 -8.97
C GLU A 16 9.89 -36.36 -8.05
N THR A 17 10.39 -35.20 -8.49
CA THR A 17 10.19 -33.94 -7.77
C THR A 17 8.71 -33.56 -7.72
N ALA A 18 8.00 -33.72 -8.84
CA ALA A 18 6.56 -33.48 -8.93
C ALA A 18 5.77 -34.35 -7.96
N ALA A 19 5.98 -35.68 -7.98
CA ALA A 19 5.30 -36.60 -7.08
C ALA A 19 5.58 -36.31 -5.58
N ARG A 20 6.81 -35.92 -5.25
CA ARG A 20 7.18 -35.52 -3.88
C ARG A 20 6.48 -34.23 -3.45
N HIS A 21 6.41 -33.24 -4.34
CA HIS A 21 5.68 -31.98 -4.13
C HIS A 21 4.20 -32.26 -3.86
N ASP A 22 3.56 -33.06 -4.72
CA ASP A 22 2.13 -33.38 -4.62
C ASP A 22 1.79 -34.12 -3.33
N ASN A 23 2.62 -35.09 -2.95
CA ASN A 23 2.45 -35.80 -1.68
C ASN A 23 2.53 -34.85 -0.47
N ARG A 24 3.46 -33.89 -0.48
CA ARG A 24 3.57 -32.90 0.60
C ARG A 24 2.34 -32.00 0.68
N VAL A 25 1.84 -31.54 -0.46
CA VAL A 25 0.63 -30.71 -0.52
C VAL A 25 -0.60 -31.51 -0.07
N ALA A 26 -0.70 -32.80 -0.43
CA ALA A 26 -1.77 -33.69 0.03
C ALA A 26 -1.75 -33.92 1.55
N GLN A 27 -0.56 -34.04 2.15
CA GLN A 27 -0.41 -34.13 3.61
C GLN A 27 -0.83 -32.85 4.33
N ILE A 28 -0.57 -31.68 3.73
CA ILE A 28 -1.06 -30.39 4.26
C ILE A 28 -2.58 -30.28 4.09
N ARG A 29 -3.12 -30.63 2.92
CA ARG A 29 -4.57 -30.63 2.63
C ARG A 29 -5.35 -31.52 3.61
N SER A 30 -4.76 -32.64 4.03
CA SER A 30 -5.36 -33.55 5.02
C SER A 30 -5.08 -33.15 6.48
N ALA A 31 -4.46 -31.99 6.69
CA ALA A 31 -4.04 -31.47 8.00
C ALA A 31 -3.10 -32.42 8.79
N GLN A 32 -2.45 -33.37 8.12
CA GLN A 32 -1.42 -34.23 8.74
C GLN A 32 -0.15 -33.44 9.07
N VAL A 33 0.14 -32.41 8.26
CA VAL A 33 1.27 -31.50 8.43
C VAL A 33 0.76 -30.09 8.67
N THR A 34 1.16 -29.50 9.80
CA THR A 34 0.76 -28.15 10.24
C THR A 34 1.97 -27.24 10.51
N SER A 35 3.18 -27.78 10.40
CA SER A 35 4.42 -27.04 10.61
C SER A 35 5.46 -27.44 9.55
N ILE A 36 6.19 -26.46 9.04
CA ILE A 36 7.28 -26.67 8.07
C ILE A 36 8.57 -25.97 8.52
N PHE A 37 9.71 -26.57 8.18
CA PHE A 37 11.04 -26.06 8.49
C PHE A 37 11.88 -25.82 7.23
N PHE A 38 12.70 -24.77 7.27
CA PHE A 38 13.70 -24.48 6.23
C PHE A 38 14.86 -23.65 6.79
N PRO A 39 16.08 -23.77 6.23
CA PRO A 39 17.23 -22.96 6.66
C PRO A 39 17.03 -21.46 6.37
N THR A 40 17.68 -20.58 7.13
CA THR A 40 17.68 -19.12 6.84
C THR A 40 18.72 -18.74 5.78
N PRO A 41 18.41 -17.87 4.79
CA PRO A 41 19.34 -17.64 3.69
C PRO A 41 20.49 -16.78 4.19
N LYS A 42 21.74 -17.13 3.86
CA LYS A 42 22.90 -16.27 4.18
C LYS A 42 22.95 -15.00 3.32
N SER A 43 22.23 -14.97 2.21
CA SER A 43 22.19 -13.79 1.33
C SER A 43 21.63 -12.58 2.09
N ARG A 44 22.47 -11.54 2.23
CA ARG A 44 22.10 -10.22 2.76
C ARG A 44 20.93 -9.55 2.02
N TYR A 45 20.46 -10.13 0.91
CA TYR A 45 19.46 -9.54 0.03
C TYR A 45 18.04 -10.09 0.18
N ARG A 46 17.80 -11.10 1.03
CA ARG A 46 16.42 -11.58 1.30
C ARG A 46 16.20 -11.71 2.81
N PRO A 47 15.83 -10.61 3.49
CA PRO A 47 15.45 -10.70 4.89
C PRO A 47 14.27 -11.67 5.09
N LEU A 48 14.20 -12.25 6.29
CA LEU A 48 13.04 -12.97 6.85
C LEU A 48 11.70 -12.21 6.66
N GLU A 49 11.75 -10.93 6.32
CA GLU A 49 10.64 -10.03 6.00
C GLU A 49 9.79 -10.49 4.78
N PHE A 50 10.28 -11.41 3.94
CA PHE A 50 9.49 -12.06 2.88
C PHE A 50 8.77 -13.33 3.33
N LEU A 51 9.01 -13.78 4.56
CA LEU A 51 8.19 -14.79 5.17
C LEU A 51 6.86 -14.16 5.54
N ASP A 52 5.80 -14.88 5.24
CA ASP A 52 4.46 -14.42 5.48
C ASP A 52 4.24 -14.32 7.01
N TYR A 53 3.78 -13.16 7.47
CA TYR A 53 3.55 -12.89 8.89
C TYR A 53 2.30 -13.63 9.39
N PRO A 54 2.18 -13.85 10.71
CA PRO A 54 0.94 -14.34 11.31
C PRO A 54 -0.30 -13.58 10.79
N GLY A 55 -1.36 -14.31 10.44
CA GLY A 55 -2.61 -13.77 9.88
C GLY A 55 -2.60 -13.55 8.36
N LYS A 56 -1.59 -14.06 7.65
CA LYS A 56 -1.60 -14.15 6.19
C LYS A 56 -2.02 -15.53 5.73
N TYR A 57 -2.70 -15.60 4.59
CA TYR A 57 -3.03 -16.87 3.96
C TYR A 57 -2.04 -17.22 2.85
N ALA A 58 -1.82 -18.51 2.64
CA ALA A 58 -1.07 -19.05 1.53
C ALA A 58 -1.94 -20.07 0.77
N ILE A 59 -2.02 -19.92 -0.55
CA ILE A 59 -2.62 -20.93 -1.42
C ILE A 59 -1.52 -21.91 -1.83
N LEU A 60 -1.74 -23.19 -1.56
CA LEU A 60 -0.86 -24.28 -1.97
C LEU A 60 -1.39 -24.91 -3.25
N THR A 61 -0.46 -25.23 -4.14
CA THR A 61 -0.77 -25.81 -5.44
C THR A 61 -0.04 -27.13 -5.62
N ASP A 62 -0.54 -28.03 -6.44
CA ASP A 62 0.18 -29.24 -6.85
C ASP A 62 1.32 -28.92 -7.84
N SER A 63 1.89 -29.95 -8.46
CA SER A 63 3.00 -29.86 -9.39
C SER A 63 2.58 -29.37 -10.78
N HIS A 64 1.29 -29.50 -11.09
CA HIS A 64 0.60 -28.87 -12.20
C HIS A 64 -0.01 -27.53 -11.78
N GLY A 65 0.48 -26.96 -10.67
CA GLY A 65 0.00 -25.82 -9.89
C GLY A 65 -1.49 -25.57 -9.79
N THR A 66 -2.28 -26.61 -9.92
CA THR A 66 -3.68 -26.60 -9.51
C THR A 66 -3.76 -26.26 -8.03
N PRO A 67 -4.51 -25.21 -7.62
CA PRO A 67 -4.77 -24.93 -6.23
C PRO A 67 -5.37 -26.16 -5.57
N VAL A 68 -4.78 -26.59 -4.44
CA VAL A 68 -5.22 -27.75 -3.68
C VAL A 68 -5.85 -27.35 -2.34
N CYS A 69 -5.26 -26.35 -1.66
CA CYS A 69 -5.77 -25.85 -0.39
C CYS A 69 -5.28 -24.43 -0.09
N ALA A 70 -5.93 -23.77 0.86
CA ALA A 70 -5.50 -22.54 1.48
C ALA A 70 -5.17 -22.77 2.96
N VAL A 71 -4.08 -22.17 3.43
CA VAL A 71 -3.65 -22.23 4.83
C VAL A 71 -3.49 -20.84 5.42
N ASP A 72 -3.79 -20.67 6.70
CA ASP A 72 -3.54 -19.44 7.48
C ASP A 72 -2.28 -19.62 8.32
N ILE A 73 -1.37 -18.66 8.24
CA ILE A 73 -0.10 -18.71 8.95
C ILE A 73 -0.30 -18.21 10.37
N LEU A 74 -0.02 -19.08 11.33
CA LEU A 74 -0.25 -18.83 12.74
C LEU A 74 0.98 -18.24 13.42
N ALA A 75 2.16 -18.77 13.10
CA ALA A 75 3.41 -18.33 13.73
C ALA A 75 4.62 -18.56 12.83
N VAL A 76 5.63 -17.69 12.99
CA VAL A 76 6.96 -17.86 12.39
C VAL A 76 7.98 -17.78 13.52
N LYS A 77 8.76 -18.84 13.71
CA LYS A 77 9.76 -18.96 14.79
C LYS A 77 11.12 -19.32 14.23
N SER A 78 12.18 -18.88 14.88
CA SER A 78 13.56 -19.19 14.49
C SER A 78 14.20 -20.11 15.52
N TYR A 79 14.90 -21.14 15.05
CA TYR A 79 15.62 -22.12 15.84
C TYR A 79 17.04 -22.27 15.30
N THR A 80 17.95 -22.85 16.08
CA THR A 80 19.10 -23.55 15.52
C THR A 80 18.79 -25.05 15.49
N LEU A 81 19.32 -25.80 14.52
CA LEU A 81 19.13 -27.25 14.46
C LEU A 81 19.46 -27.95 15.78
N ARG A 82 20.50 -27.48 16.48
CA ARG A 82 20.90 -27.94 17.81
C ARG A 82 19.81 -27.83 18.87
N THR A 83 19.01 -26.76 18.81
CA THR A 83 17.99 -26.43 19.81
C THR A 83 16.64 -27.09 19.60
N LEU A 84 16.43 -27.81 18.49
CA LEU A 84 15.17 -28.50 18.24
C LEU A 84 14.89 -29.59 19.29
N SER A 85 13.65 -29.67 19.71
CA SER A 85 13.14 -30.74 20.57
C SER A 85 12.25 -31.72 19.78
N PRO A 86 12.00 -32.95 20.29
CA PRO A 86 11.06 -33.88 19.66
C PRO A 86 9.65 -33.29 19.47
N THR A 87 9.19 -32.42 20.39
CA THR A 87 7.90 -31.72 20.27
C THR A 87 7.88 -30.66 19.16
N ASP A 88 9.04 -30.20 18.69
CA ASP A 88 9.08 -29.20 17.62
C ASP A 88 8.80 -29.81 16.25
N ILE A 89 9.08 -31.11 16.08
CA ILE A 89 8.97 -31.81 14.80
C ILE A 89 7.65 -32.60 14.65
N THR A 90 6.77 -32.57 15.65
CA THR A 90 5.42 -33.15 15.55
C THR A 90 4.62 -32.43 14.47
N HIS A 91 3.88 -33.18 13.65
CA HIS A 91 3.10 -32.64 12.52
C HIS A 91 3.95 -31.89 11.49
N THR A 92 5.19 -32.34 11.29
CA THR A 92 6.06 -31.90 10.19
C THR A 92 6.24 -33.03 9.18
N PHE A 93 6.90 -32.71 8.07
CA PHE A 93 7.40 -33.74 7.16
C PHE A 93 8.57 -34.51 7.79
N GLY A 94 8.68 -35.80 7.48
CA GLY A 94 9.83 -36.63 7.84
C GLY A 94 9.56 -37.62 8.99
N PRO A 95 10.61 -38.26 9.52
CA PRO A 95 10.51 -39.19 10.65
C PRO A 95 10.14 -38.51 11.97
N ASP A 96 9.44 -39.22 12.86
CA ASP A 96 9.08 -38.72 14.21
C ASP A 96 10.26 -38.69 15.20
N ASN A 97 11.34 -39.43 14.90
CA ASN A 97 12.56 -39.42 15.70
C ASN A 97 13.43 -38.20 15.33
N LEU A 98 13.81 -37.38 16.33
CA LEU A 98 14.55 -36.13 16.11
C LEU A 98 15.89 -36.32 15.38
N ASP A 99 16.66 -37.34 15.71
CA ASP A 99 17.98 -37.57 15.09
C ASP A 99 17.83 -38.03 13.63
N GLU A 100 16.84 -38.87 13.36
CA GLU A 100 16.49 -39.27 11.99
C GLU A 100 15.91 -38.12 11.18
N TRP A 101 15.08 -37.27 11.82
CA TRP A 101 14.53 -36.07 11.23
C TRP A 101 15.61 -35.09 10.83
N LYS A 102 16.58 -34.80 11.70
CA LYS A 102 17.72 -33.91 11.39
C LYS A 102 18.51 -34.44 10.19
N LYS A 103 18.80 -35.74 10.15
CA LYS A 103 19.48 -36.38 9.01
C LYS A 103 18.65 -36.32 7.73
N TRP A 104 17.34 -36.51 7.83
CA TRP A 104 16.41 -36.38 6.71
C TRP A 104 16.39 -34.93 6.19
N ALA A 105 16.22 -33.94 7.08
CA ALA A 105 16.16 -32.53 6.73
C ALA A 105 17.45 -32.03 6.07
N CYS A 106 18.62 -32.38 6.61
CA CYS A 106 19.90 -32.06 5.97
C CYS A 106 19.99 -32.65 4.56
N ARG A 107 19.64 -33.94 4.37
CA ARG A 107 19.65 -34.56 3.04
C ARG A 107 18.70 -33.88 2.07
N GLU A 108 17.52 -33.49 2.51
CA GLU A 108 16.53 -32.79 1.66
C GLU A 108 17.01 -31.40 1.26
N TRP A 109 17.54 -30.63 2.20
CA TRP A 109 17.99 -29.26 1.95
C TRP A 109 19.34 -29.19 1.21
N GLU A 110 20.15 -30.25 1.24
CA GLU A 110 21.42 -30.35 0.50
C GLU A 110 21.26 -30.89 -0.93
N GLN A 111 20.06 -31.25 -1.37
CA GLN A 111 19.85 -31.68 -2.76
C GLN A 111 20.28 -30.58 -3.75
N PRO A 112 20.86 -30.92 -4.93
CA PRO A 112 21.39 -29.93 -5.88
C PRO A 112 20.38 -28.87 -6.35
N LEU A 113 19.08 -29.22 -6.39
CA LEU A 113 17.98 -28.29 -6.70
C LEU A 113 17.80 -27.23 -5.61
N SER A 114 18.06 -27.59 -4.35
CA SER A 114 18.01 -26.71 -3.18
C SER A 114 19.26 -25.83 -3.07
N GLN A 115 20.44 -26.36 -3.41
CA GLN A 115 21.73 -25.65 -3.30
C GLN A 115 21.94 -24.58 -4.38
N LYS A 116 21.53 -24.83 -5.64
CA LYS A 116 21.85 -23.92 -6.76
C LYS A 116 21.25 -22.51 -6.62
N ASN A 117 20.19 -22.35 -5.83
CA ASN A 117 19.42 -21.12 -5.81
C ASN A 117 19.45 -20.37 -4.48
N TYR A 118 19.74 -21.01 -3.34
CA TYR A 118 19.37 -20.41 -2.04
C TYR A 118 20.36 -20.56 -0.88
N TRP A 119 21.24 -21.56 -0.85
CA TRP A 119 22.09 -21.85 0.32
C TRP A 119 23.55 -22.12 -0.08
N GLU A 120 24.46 -21.19 0.25
CA GLU A 120 25.89 -21.29 -0.09
C GLU A 120 26.73 -22.07 0.94
N THR A 121 26.14 -22.54 2.05
CA THR A 121 26.89 -23.28 3.09
C THR A 121 26.29 -24.63 3.46
N PRO A 122 27.14 -25.62 3.81
CA PRO A 122 26.70 -26.91 4.31
C PRO A 122 25.88 -26.74 5.59
N ILE A 123 24.89 -27.61 5.77
CA ILE A 123 23.96 -27.55 6.90
C ILE A 123 24.58 -28.28 8.07
N ASN A 124 24.61 -27.63 9.22
CA ASN A 124 25.18 -28.16 10.46
C ASN A 124 24.30 -27.80 11.67
N GLU A 125 24.60 -28.36 12.84
CA GLU A 125 23.83 -28.14 14.08
C GLU A 125 23.64 -26.66 14.45
N ASP A 126 24.54 -25.77 14.03
CA ASP A 126 24.47 -24.33 14.32
C ASP A 126 23.74 -23.54 13.22
N THR A 127 23.20 -24.22 12.20
CA THR A 127 22.40 -23.58 11.15
C THR A 127 21.08 -23.10 11.73
N THR A 128 20.82 -21.81 11.56
CA THR A 128 19.53 -21.22 11.87
C THR A 128 18.49 -21.68 10.86
N ILE A 129 17.37 -22.19 11.37
CA ILE A 129 16.21 -22.65 10.62
C ILE A 129 14.97 -21.88 11.07
N VAL A 130 14.00 -21.77 10.19
CA VAL A 130 12.72 -21.14 10.46
C VAL A 130 11.64 -22.19 10.46
N ARG A 131 10.80 -22.18 11.49
CA ARG A 131 9.55 -22.92 11.58
C ARG A 131 8.40 -22.01 11.20
N VAL A 132 7.51 -22.48 10.34
CA VAL A 132 6.25 -21.81 10.03
C VAL A 132 5.11 -22.73 10.42
N ASP A 133 4.32 -22.28 11.38
CA ASP A 133 3.11 -22.95 11.85
C ASP A 133 1.92 -22.38 11.08
N PHE A 134 1.03 -23.25 10.62
CA PHE A 134 -0.15 -22.87 9.85
C PHE A 134 -1.32 -23.81 10.13
N GLN A 135 -2.52 -23.36 9.82
CA GLN A 135 -3.75 -24.15 9.86
C GLN A 135 -4.38 -24.21 8.48
N LEU A 136 -4.98 -25.36 8.14
CA LEU A 136 -5.80 -25.49 6.96
C LEU A 136 -7.06 -24.63 7.11
N VAL A 137 -7.31 -23.78 6.13
CA VAL A 137 -8.48 -22.90 6.08
C VAL A 137 -9.52 -23.47 5.13
N ASP A 138 -9.06 -23.94 3.97
CA ASP A 138 -9.93 -24.53 2.96
C ASP A 138 -9.17 -25.60 2.17
N ALA A 139 -9.88 -26.67 1.80
CA ALA A 139 -9.38 -27.72 0.93
C ALA A 139 -10.28 -27.75 -0.31
N PHE A 140 -9.74 -27.31 -1.44
CA PHE A 140 -10.53 -27.22 -2.66
C PHE A 140 -10.95 -28.64 -3.09
N SER A 141 -12.26 -28.86 -3.25
CA SER A 141 -12.78 -30.07 -3.89
C SER A 141 -12.34 -30.11 -5.35
N GLU A 142 -12.28 -31.30 -5.96
CA GLU A 142 -11.93 -31.48 -7.38
C GLU A 142 -12.60 -30.39 -8.21
N ILE A 143 -11.78 -29.55 -8.86
CA ILE A 143 -12.27 -28.55 -9.80
C ILE A 143 -13.00 -29.37 -10.87
N PRO A 144 -14.31 -29.16 -11.09
CA PRO A 144 -15.03 -29.91 -12.10
C PRO A 144 -14.27 -29.78 -13.42
N GLU A 145 -14.01 -30.91 -14.10
CA GLU A 145 -13.42 -30.86 -15.43
C GLU A 145 -14.21 -29.85 -16.27
N PRO A 146 -13.55 -28.86 -16.89
CA PRO A 146 -14.24 -27.83 -17.63
C PRO A 146 -14.98 -28.48 -18.79
N HIS A 147 -16.30 -28.62 -18.65
CA HIS A 147 -17.16 -28.87 -19.79
C HIS A 147 -17.10 -27.62 -20.67
N PHE A 148 -16.60 -27.81 -21.90
CA PHE A 148 -16.49 -26.92 -23.07
C PHE A 148 -15.05 -26.70 -23.52
N GLY A 149 -14.83 -26.88 -24.82
CA GLY A 149 -13.55 -27.01 -25.54
C GLY A 149 -12.59 -25.81 -25.50
N CYS A 150 -12.45 -25.14 -24.37
CA CYS A 150 -11.24 -24.42 -24.00
C CYS A 150 -10.18 -25.47 -23.63
N LYS A 151 -8.97 -25.33 -24.19
CA LYS A 151 -7.83 -26.18 -23.82
C LYS A 151 -7.65 -26.15 -22.29
N PRO A 152 -7.30 -27.27 -21.64
CA PRO A 152 -7.08 -27.32 -20.21
C PRO A 152 -6.07 -26.23 -19.85
N VAL A 153 -6.50 -25.30 -19.00
CA VAL A 153 -5.62 -24.31 -18.40
C VAL A 153 -4.78 -25.08 -17.41
N ASP A 154 -3.53 -25.33 -17.78
CA ASP A 154 -2.47 -25.80 -16.89
C ASP A 154 -2.33 -24.77 -15.78
N ILE A 155 -2.61 -25.20 -14.55
CA ILE A 155 -2.76 -24.30 -13.42
C ILE A 155 -1.39 -24.09 -12.74
N SER A 156 -0.32 -24.65 -13.32
CA SER A 156 1.04 -24.51 -12.82
C SER A 156 1.41 -23.04 -12.89
N LEU A 157 1.96 -22.50 -11.80
CA LEU A 157 2.79 -21.29 -11.76
C LEU A 157 2.14 -19.98 -11.25
N TYR A 158 2.05 -19.81 -9.93
CA TYR A 158 2.05 -18.47 -9.30
C TYR A 158 3.44 -17.76 -9.37
N ASN A 159 4.35 -18.20 -10.23
CA ASN A 159 5.67 -17.61 -10.52
C ASN A 159 5.92 -17.42 -12.02
N SER A 160 5.02 -17.87 -12.89
CA SER A 160 5.02 -17.62 -14.34
C SER A 160 3.60 -17.54 -14.86
N LEU A 161 2.86 -16.55 -14.37
CA LEU A 161 1.65 -16.04 -15.01
C LEU A 161 1.97 -15.65 -16.49
N PRO A 162 1.18 -16.10 -17.48
CA PRO A 162 0.64 -15.18 -18.45
C PRO A 162 -0.40 -14.32 -17.71
N GLN A 163 0.06 -13.11 -17.41
CA GLN A 163 -0.56 -11.85 -16.98
C GLN A 163 -2.08 -11.60 -17.01
N ASP A 164 -3.00 -12.56 -16.88
CA ASP A 164 -4.44 -12.25 -16.89
C ASP A 164 -5.11 -12.39 -15.51
N PRO A 165 -5.16 -11.30 -14.72
CA PRO A 165 -6.04 -11.16 -13.56
C PRO A 165 -7.50 -11.63 -13.76
N ALA A 166 -8.00 -11.65 -15.01
CA ALA A 166 -9.35 -12.11 -15.31
C ALA A 166 -9.59 -13.55 -14.85
N THR A 167 -8.63 -14.46 -15.02
CA THR A 167 -8.80 -15.89 -14.68
C THR A 167 -8.84 -16.13 -13.17
N VAL A 168 -8.03 -15.41 -12.39
CA VAL A 168 -8.05 -15.49 -10.92
C VAL A 168 -9.40 -15.04 -10.39
N ILE A 169 -9.93 -13.96 -10.95
CA ILE A 169 -11.20 -13.42 -10.50
C ILE A 169 -12.36 -14.25 -11.03
N GLU A 170 -12.29 -14.79 -12.25
CA GLU A 170 -13.27 -15.76 -12.77
C GLU A 170 -13.39 -16.98 -11.86
N THR A 171 -12.28 -17.48 -11.33
CA THR A 171 -12.25 -18.56 -10.34
C THR A 171 -12.91 -18.14 -9.01
N LEU A 172 -12.58 -16.94 -8.50
CA LEU A 172 -13.24 -16.40 -7.30
C LEU A 172 -14.76 -16.22 -7.51
N LEU A 173 -15.19 -15.85 -8.72
CA LEU A 173 -16.58 -15.56 -9.07
C LEU A 173 -17.40 -16.80 -9.44
N SER A 174 -16.77 -17.85 -9.95
CA SER A 174 -17.42 -19.11 -10.34
C SER A 174 -17.50 -20.10 -9.17
N SER A 175 -16.76 -19.87 -8.09
CA SER A 175 -16.85 -20.66 -6.86
C SER A 175 -18.29 -20.72 -6.33
N THR A 176 -18.80 -21.94 -6.19
CA THR A 176 -20.12 -22.23 -5.61
C THR A 176 -19.97 -23.33 -4.55
N PRO A 177 -20.27 -23.04 -3.27
CA PRO A 177 -20.68 -21.74 -2.73
C PRO A 177 -19.60 -20.65 -2.89
N PRO A 178 -19.98 -19.36 -2.93
CA PRO A 178 -19.01 -18.27 -3.03
C PRO A 178 -18.02 -18.36 -1.86
N LEU A 179 -16.74 -18.20 -2.16
CA LEU A 179 -15.67 -18.27 -1.17
C LEU A 179 -15.94 -17.34 0.03
N PRO A 180 -15.55 -17.74 1.25
CA PRO A 180 -15.62 -16.89 2.44
C PRO A 180 -15.04 -15.48 2.18
N PRO A 181 -15.64 -14.41 2.74
CA PRO A 181 -15.19 -13.03 2.56
C PRO A 181 -13.69 -12.83 2.79
N GLU A 182 -13.11 -13.55 3.75
CA GLU A 182 -11.70 -13.51 4.12
C GLU A 182 -10.79 -14.00 2.98
N ILE A 183 -11.20 -15.08 2.31
CA ILE A 183 -10.46 -15.68 1.17
C ILE A 183 -10.58 -14.79 -0.07
N ARG A 184 -11.76 -14.20 -0.31
CA ARG A 184 -11.93 -13.22 -1.38
C ARG A 184 -11.06 -11.99 -1.12
N MET A 185 -11.09 -11.44 0.09
CA MET A 185 -10.25 -10.31 0.48
C MET A 185 -8.76 -10.62 0.36
N GLU A 186 -8.32 -11.83 0.71
CA GLU A 186 -6.92 -12.22 0.55
C GLU A 186 -6.54 -12.50 -0.91
N GLY A 187 -7.42 -13.08 -1.71
CA GLY A 187 -7.25 -13.19 -3.16
C GLY A 187 -7.09 -11.81 -3.81
N PHE A 188 -7.87 -10.83 -3.37
CA PHE A 188 -7.74 -9.43 -3.79
C PHE A 188 -6.49 -8.74 -3.26
N ARG A 189 -6.07 -9.00 -2.02
CA ARG A 189 -4.78 -8.53 -1.51
C ARG A 189 -3.61 -9.14 -2.30
N THR A 190 -3.73 -10.40 -2.69
CA THR A 190 -2.73 -11.13 -3.49
C THR A 190 -2.66 -10.62 -4.92
N LEU A 191 -3.79 -10.22 -5.52
CA LEU A 191 -3.81 -9.43 -6.77
C LEU A 191 -3.07 -8.09 -6.61
N GLY A 192 -3.10 -7.50 -5.41
CA GLY A 192 -2.26 -6.37 -5.03
C GLY A 192 -0.77 -6.70 -4.79
N VAL A 193 -0.42 -7.97 -4.52
CA VAL A 193 0.97 -8.46 -4.34
C VAL A 193 1.62 -8.88 -5.66
N CYS A 194 0.84 -9.17 -6.71
CA CYS A 194 1.32 -9.40 -8.09
C CYS A 194 1.85 -8.15 -8.80
N LEU A 195 2.14 -7.09 -8.05
CA LEU A 195 2.73 -5.83 -8.48
C LEU A 195 4.21 -5.77 -8.09
N PRO A 196 5.16 -6.02 -9.00
CA PRO A 196 6.57 -5.71 -8.78
C PRO A 196 6.86 -4.20 -8.59
N ALA A 197 5.84 -3.34 -8.47
CA ALA A 197 5.95 -1.88 -8.48
C ALA A 197 5.57 -1.17 -7.16
N LEU A 198 5.50 -1.89 -6.04
CA LEU A 198 5.59 -1.27 -4.71
C LEU A 198 7.00 -1.45 -4.12
N PRO A 199 8.05 -0.76 -4.62
CA PRO A 199 9.20 -0.46 -3.78
C PRO A 199 8.81 0.71 -2.87
N THR A 200 7.76 0.54 -2.08
CA THR A 200 7.69 1.25 -0.82
C THR A 200 7.93 0.18 0.20
N LYS A 201 9.21 0.02 0.59
CA LYS A 201 9.50 -0.18 2.01
C LYS A 201 8.44 0.64 2.73
N SER A 202 7.54 0.00 3.46
CA SER A 202 6.76 0.73 4.46
C SER A 202 7.86 1.40 5.26
N VAL A 203 8.07 2.70 5.02
CA VAL A 203 9.00 3.46 5.85
C VAL A 203 8.31 3.35 7.19
N PRO A 204 8.85 2.56 8.15
CA PRO A 204 8.14 2.30 9.38
C PRO A 204 7.78 3.66 9.94
N ASN A 205 6.49 3.88 10.19
CA ASN A 205 6.01 5.13 10.77
C ASN A 205 6.96 5.45 11.91
N PRO A 206 7.64 6.60 11.89
CA PRO A 206 8.76 6.82 12.79
C PRO A 206 8.24 6.71 14.21
N ASP A 207 8.64 5.66 14.90
CA ASP A 207 8.14 5.37 16.23
C ASP A 207 8.47 6.54 17.15
N LEU A 208 7.43 7.16 17.69
CA LEU A 208 7.52 8.29 18.62
C LEU A 208 7.49 7.82 20.07
N SER A 209 7.20 6.54 20.35
CA SER A 209 6.94 6.02 21.69
C SER A 209 8.10 6.27 22.65
N ARG A 210 9.33 5.94 22.23
CA ARG A 210 10.53 6.18 23.05
C ARG A 210 10.77 7.67 23.31
N THR A 211 10.59 8.50 22.29
CA THR A 211 10.86 9.94 22.37
C THR A 211 9.80 10.66 23.21
N LEU A 212 8.52 10.27 23.06
CA LEU A 212 7.41 10.75 23.85
C LEU A 212 7.58 10.33 25.32
N SER A 213 7.83 9.05 25.59
CA SER A 213 8.08 8.55 26.95
C SER A 213 9.23 9.29 27.65
N THR A 214 10.33 9.55 26.93
CA THR A 214 11.45 10.33 27.45
C THR A 214 11.04 11.76 27.79
N ALA A 215 10.33 12.44 26.89
CA ALA A 215 9.86 13.80 27.11
C ALA A 215 8.85 13.86 28.28
N THR A 216 7.88 12.94 28.32
CA THR A 216 6.89 12.81 29.40
C THR A 216 7.55 12.64 30.75
N ARG A 217 8.56 11.75 30.86
CA ARG A 217 9.29 11.54 32.12
C ARG A 217 9.97 12.83 32.60
N LEU A 218 10.57 13.60 31.69
CA LEU A 218 11.25 14.86 32.00
C LEU A 218 10.27 15.98 32.37
N VAL A 219 9.14 16.06 31.68
CA VAL A 219 8.07 17.04 31.93
C VAL A 219 7.43 16.86 33.31
N ARG A 220 7.35 15.63 33.85
CA ARG A 220 6.77 15.36 35.18
C ARG A 220 7.45 16.09 36.34
N GLY A 221 8.70 16.54 36.17
CA GLY A 221 9.40 17.34 37.17
C GLY A 221 8.86 18.78 37.29
N PHE A 222 8.08 19.26 36.31
CA PHE A 222 7.52 20.60 36.31
C PHE A 222 6.05 20.56 36.71
N GLY A 223 5.68 21.30 37.75
CA GLY A 223 4.28 21.51 38.10
C GLY A 223 3.52 22.25 36.98
N ASN A 224 2.24 21.92 36.81
CA ASN A 224 1.29 22.61 35.91
C ASN A 224 1.53 22.47 34.38
N LEU A 225 2.37 21.53 33.92
CA LEU A 225 2.47 21.24 32.48
C LEU A 225 1.29 20.38 31.98
N PRO A 226 0.88 20.52 30.70
CA PRO A 226 -0.24 19.76 30.15
C PRO A 226 0.03 18.25 30.12
N VAL A 227 -1.03 17.47 30.26
CA VAL A 227 -0.98 16.00 30.20
C VAL A 227 -0.54 15.56 28.79
N PRO A 228 0.44 14.64 28.69
CA PRO A 228 0.85 14.11 27.39
C PRO A 228 -0.26 13.30 26.72
N PRO A 229 -0.38 13.33 25.38
CA PRO A 229 -1.34 12.49 24.68
C PRO A 229 -1.02 11.00 24.86
N HIS A 230 -2.07 10.18 24.95
CA HIS A 230 -1.94 8.73 25.07
C HIS A 230 -1.67 8.05 23.72
N ASP A 231 -2.15 8.64 22.63
CA ASP A 231 -2.01 8.08 21.29
C ASP A 231 -0.66 8.46 20.65
N VAL A 232 0.25 7.48 20.59
CA VAL A 232 1.56 7.61 19.95
C VAL A 232 1.46 7.75 18.42
N SER A 233 0.33 7.38 17.82
CA SER A 233 0.08 7.43 16.38
C SER A 233 -0.46 8.78 15.89
N ALA A 234 -0.64 9.75 16.79
CA ALA A 234 -1.13 11.10 16.49
C ALA A 234 -0.01 12.18 16.59
N PRO A 235 0.92 12.28 15.62
CA PRO A 235 1.99 13.28 15.61
C PRO A 235 1.53 14.72 15.84
N ARG A 236 0.36 15.10 15.34
CA ARG A 236 -0.19 16.46 15.50
C ARG A 236 -0.53 16.76 16.97
N ALA A 237 -1.17 15.82 17.67
CA ALA A 237 -1.48 15.97 19.09
C ALA A 237 -0.20 16.04 19.93
N ILE A 238 0.77 15.17 19.64
CA ILE A 238 2.09 15.17 20.28
C ILE A 238 2.82 16.49 20.05
N ARG A 239 2.76 17.04 18.82
CA ARG A 239 3.37 18.33 18.48
C ARG A 239 2.72 19.48 19.22
N THR A 240 1.39 19.53 19.26
CA THR A 240 0.65 20.55 20.01
C THR A 240 1.05 20.51 21.48
N TRP A 241 1.05 19.33 22.09
CA TRP A 241 1.51 19.14 23.47
C TRP A 241 2.96 19.61 23.68
N ALA A 242 3.88 19.23 22.80
CA ALA A 242 5.28 19.63 22.89
C ALA A 242 5.46 21.15 22.74
N ASN A 243 4.69 21.80 21.85
CA ASN A 243 4.70 23.26 21.69
C ASN A 243 4.18 23.96 22.95
N THR A 244 3.04 23.51 23.49
CA THR A 244 2.50 24.06 24.73
C THR A 244 3.49 23.92 25.89
N CYS A 245 4.14 22.76 26.04
CA CYS A 245 5.20 22.60 27.04
C CYS A 245 6.38 23.55 26.82
N LEU A 246 6.83 23.71 25.57
CA LEU A 246 7.92 24.64 25.24
C LEU A 246 7.54 26.11 25.51
N GLU A 247 6.29 26.49 25.26
CA GLU A 247 5.75 27.82 25.58
C GLU A 247 5.72 28.06 27.09
N PHE A 248 5.20 27.10 27.88
CA PHE A 248 5.21 27.19 29.35
C PHE A 248 6.63 27.29 29.93
N LEU A 249 7.59 26.60 29.33
CA LEU A 249 9.01 26.65 29.71
C LEU A 249 9.74 27.89 29.16
N GLY A 250 9.03 28.81 28.51
CA GLY A 250 9.57 30.05 27.95
C GLY A 250 10.55 29.87 26.79
N SER A 251 10.49 28.73 26.09
CA SER A 251 11.42 28.35 25.01
C SER A 251 10.81 28.46 23.61
N SER A 252 9.68 29.14 23.44
CA SER A 252 8.96 29.25 22.16
C SER A 252 9.66 30.13 21.12
N SER A 253 10.51 31.09 21.53
CA SER A 253 11.07 32.11 20.61
C SER A 253 12.53 32.47 20.89
N LYS A 254 13.50 31.58 20.62
CA LYS A 254 14.97 31.82 20.65
C LYS A 254 15.58 32.38 21.96
N GLN A 255 14.79 32.76 22.94
CA GLN A 255 15.21 33.31 24.21
C GLN A 255 15.24 32.16 25.22
N SER A 256 16.44 31.75 25.62
CA SER A 256 16.60 30.88 26.78
C SER A 256 16.45 31.76 28.02
N TRP A 257 15.69 31.30 29.01
CA TRP A 257 15.75 31.93 30.32
C TRP A 257 17.19 31.99 30.83
N SER A 258 17.55 33.14 31.37
CA SER A 258 18.75 33.35 32.16
C SER A 258 18.72 32.48 33.41
N HIS A 259 19.88 32.32 34.06
CA HIS A 259 19.97 31.56 35.31
C HIS A 259 19.03 32.11 36.39
N MET A 260 18.93 33.45 36.48
CA MET A 260 18.11 34.15 37.47
C MET A 260 16.60 33.97 37.20
N GLU A 261 16.19 34.01 35.94
CA GLU A 261 14.79 33.75 35.55
C GLU A 261 14.40 32.29 35.84
N LEU A 262 15.29 31.34 35.53
CA LEU A 262 15.05 29.93 35.82
C LEU A 262 14.90 29.68 37.33
N SER A 263 15.78 30.24 38.17
CA SER A 263 15.68 30.08 39.63
C SER A 263 14.44 30.76 40.20
N THR A 264 13.93 31.80 39.55
CA THR A 264 12.71 32.51 39.98
C THR A 264 11.45 31.71 39.65
N HIS A 265 11.38 31.13 38.45
CA HIS A 265 10.21 30.40 37.99
C HIS A 265 10.18 28.93 38.45
N TYR A 266 11.34 28.29 38.57
CA TYR A 266 11.48 26.88 38.96
C TYR A 266 12.65 26.70 39.96
N PRO A 267 12.49 27.14 41.23
CA PRO A 267 13.56 27.12 42.22
C PRO A 267 14.09 25.72 42.55
N GLU A 268 13.25 24.70 42.41
CA GLU A 268 13.61 23.30 42.72
C GLU A 268 14.24 22.55 41.53
N ILE A 269 14.31 23.18 40.35
CA ILE A 269 14.77 22.53 39.12
C ILE A 269 16.21 22.94 38.78
N SER A 270 17.08 21.94 38.63
CA SER A 270 18.45 22.20 38.17
C SER A 270 18.49 22.67 36.72
N ARG A 271 19.48 23.52 36.40
CA ARG A 271 19.71 24.05 35.05
C ARG A 271 19.86 22.94 34.00
N ASP A 272 20.53 21.85 34.35
CA ASP A 272 20.77 20.74 33.45
C ASP A 272 19.51 19.93 33.19
N TYR A 273 18.66 19.75 34.20
CA TYR A 273 17.36 19.10 34.04
C TYR A 273 16.43 19.92 33.13
N TYR A 274 16.37 21.25 33.33
CA TYR A 274 15.64 22.16 32.44
C TYR A 274 16.11 22.05 30.99
N ARG A 275 17.43 22.14 30.77
CA ARG A 275 18.02 22.03 29.43
C ARG A 275 17.75 20.67 28.78
N ALA A 276 17.84 19.59 29.54
CA ALA A 276 17.52 18.24 29.06
C ALA A 276 16.05 18.14 28.63
N THR A 277 15.13 18.69 29.43
CA THR A 277 13.70 18.72 29.14
C THR A 277 13.40 19.52 27.87
N VAL A 278 13.92 20.74 27.75
CA VAL A 278 13.74 21.58 26.54
C VAL A 278 14.29 20.90 25.29
N ARG A 279 15.49 20.30 25.37
CA ARG A 279 16.07 19.54 24.24
C ARG A 279 15.22 18.34 23.85
N ALA A 280 14.71 17.59 24.84
CA ALA A 280 13.86 16.43 24.59
C ALA A 280 12.55 16.84 23.90
N LEU A 281 11.88 17.91 24.37
CA LEU A 281 10.67 18.46 23.75
C LEU A 281 10.94 18.99 22.34
N ALA A 282 12.03 19.74 22.13
CA ALA A 282 12.41 20.24 20.82
C ALA A 282 12.73 19.10 19.83
N HIS A 283 13.41 18.05 20.31
CA HIS A 283 13.70 16.86 19.52
C HIS A 283 12.41 16.08 19.18
N LEU A 284 11.52 15.88 20.14
CA LEU A 284 10.21 15.28 19.91
C LEU A 284 9.40 16.07 18.88
N ARG A 285 9.32 17.39 19.04
CA ARG A 285 8.69 18.29 18.07
C ARG A 285 9.27 18.10 16.67
N ARG A 286 10.60 18.08 16.52
CA ARG A 286 11.24 17.81 15.22
C ARG A 286 10.86 16.44 14.66
N ARG A 287 10.82 15.40 15.50
CA ARG A 287 10.40 14.04 15.12
C ARG A 287 8.94 13.99 14.66
N THR A 288 8.04 14.76 15.28
CA THR A 288 6.64 14.82 14.83
C THR A 288 6.50 15.42 13.43
N TYR A 289 7.27 16.45 13.06
CA TYR A 289 7.28 16.96 11.69
C TYR A 289 7.73 15.91 10.67
N VAL A 290 8.76 15.14 10.99
CA VAL A 290 9.22 14.03 10.14
C VAL A 290 8.13 12.96 10.03
N ALA A 291 7.47 12.62 11.14
CA ALA A 291 6.38 11.65 11.15
C ALA A 291 5.20 12.07 10.27
N GLU A 292 4.75 13.32 10.38
CA GLU A 292 3.68 13.85 9.54
C GLU A 292 4.07 13.88 8.05
N GLU A 293 5.32 14.22 7.75
CA GLU A 293 5.83 14.24 6.39
C GLU A 293 5.85 12.83 5.78
N VAL A 294 6.27 11.82 6.56
CA VAL A 294 6.24 10.40 6.16
C VAL A 294 4.81 9.90 5.98
N LEU A 295 3.90 10.18 6.92
CA LEU A 295 2.48 9.81 6.81
C LEU A 295 1.81 10.46 5.60
N THR A 296 2.11 11.73 5.34
CA THR A 296 1.55 12.43 4.18
C THR A 296 2.14 11.88 2.89
N GLN A 297 3.44 11.56 2.85
CA GLN A 297 4.05 10.89 1.71
C GLN A 297 3.40 9.52 1.45
N HIS A 298 3.16 8.73 2.50
CA HIS A 298 2.47 7.45 2.41
C HIS A 298 1.06 7.63 1.84
N LEU A 299 0.28 8.57 2.37
CA LEU A 299 -1.04 8.91 1.85
C LEU A 299 -1.01 9.25 0.35
N CYS A 300 -0.07 10.09 -0.09
CA CYS A 300 0.09 10.42 -1.51
C CYS A 300 0.37 9.18 -2.36
N VAL A 301 1.27 8.30 -1.90
CA VAL A 301 1.57 7.05 -2.63
C VAL A 301 0.33 6.15 -2.69
N THR A 302 -0.37 5.96 -1.57
CA THR A 302 -1.60 5.17 -1.51
C THR A 302 -2.64 5.71 -2.47
N ILE A 303 -3.00 6.99 -2.37
CA ILE A 303 -3.98 7.64 -3.27
C ILE A 303 -3.56 7.51 -4.73
N SER A 304 -2.27 7.68 -5.04
CA SER A 304 -1.79 7.55 -6.43
C SER A 304 -2.03 6.17 -7.04
N LYS A 305 -2.14 5.13 -6.19
CA LYS A 305 -2.28 3.72 -6.58
C LYS A 305 -3.70 3.19 -6.42
N THR A 306 -4.47 3.71 -5.48
CA THR A 306 -5.77 3.15 -5.10
C THR A 306 -6.90 4.18 -5.07
N ARG A 307 -6.64 5.44 -5.43
CA ARG A 307 -7.57 6.56 -5.21
C ARG A 307 -8.05 6.59 -3.75
N LEU A 308 -9.36 6.65 -3.50
CA LEU A 308 -9.94 6.68 -2.16
C LEU A 308 -10.39 5.30 -1.68
N ALA A 309 -9.86 4.19 -2.25
CA ALA A 309 -10.23 2.85 -1.80
C ALA A 309 -10.02 2.63 -0.29
N THR A 310 -9.03 3.30 0.31
CA THR A 310 -8.74 3.21 1.74
C THR A 310 -9.71 3.96 2.63
N GLU A 311 -10.57 4.81 2.06
CA GLU A 311 -11.62 5.52 2.79
C GLU A 311 -12.92 4.70 2.86
N ILE A 312 -12.99 3.57 2.14
CA ILE A 312 -14.17 2.70 2.13
C ILE A 312 -14.25 1.94 3.47
N PRO A 313 -15.34 2.09 4.24
CA PRO A 313 -15.53 1.32 5.47
C PRO A 313 -15.59 -0.18 5.19
N THR A 314 -15.01 -0.99 6.09
CA THR A 314 -15.00 -2.46 5.95
C THR A 314 -16.41 -3.05 5.87
N ALA A 315 -17.37 -2.48 6.61
CA ALA A 315 -18.77 -2.91 6.57
C ALA A 315 -19.38 -2.71 5.16
N ASP A 316 -19.14 -1.56 4.53
CA ASP A 316 -19.64 -1.25 3.19
C ASP A 316 -18.99 -2.14 2.13
N PHE A 317 -17.68 -2.41 2.28
CA PHE A 317 -16.96 -3.33 1.41
C PHE A 317 -17.52 -4.77 1.50
N ALA A 318 -17.88 -5.23 2.70
CA ALA A 318 -18.42 -6.57 2.90
C ALA A 318 -19.91 -6.71 2.49
N ALA A 319 -20.66 -5.61 2.45
CA ALA A 319 -22.10 -5.62 2.23
C ALA A 319 -22.52 -6.02 0.80
N SER A 320 -21.68 -5.74 -0.21
CA SER A 320 -21.96 -6.07 -1.61
C SER A 320 -20.78 -6.77 -2.29
N PRO A 321 -20.85 -8.10 -2.49
CA PRO A 321 -19.82 -8.85 -3.19
C PRO A 321 -19.52 -8.31 -4.60
N GLY A 322 -20.55 -7.93 -5.37
CA GLY A 322 -20.36 -7.38 -6.72
C GLY A 322 -19.53 -6.09 -6.68
N THR A 323 -19.92 -5.15 -5.82
CA THR A 323 -19.18 -3.89 -5.63
C THR A 323 -17.77 -4.12 -5.11
N ALA A 324 -17.59 -5.01 -4.13
CA ALA A 324 -16.28 -5.36 -3.57
C ALA A 324 -15.32 -5.89 -4.65
N ASN A 325 -15.81 -6.81 -5.49
CA ASN A 325 -15.01 -7.43 -6.53
C ASN A 325 -14.54 -6.40 -7.58
N PHE A 326 -15.45 -5.54 -8.07
CA PHE A 326 -15.09 -4.47 -8.99
C PHE A 326 -14.09 -3.51 -8.36
N THR A 327 -14.39 -3.00 -7.15
CA THR A 327 -13.55 -2.00 -6.48
C THR A 327 -12.14 -2.52 -6.21
N ALA A 328 -12.01 -3.78 -5.78
CA ALA A 328 -10.73 -4.41 -5.55
C ALA A 328 -9.95 -4.60 -6.86
N TYR A 329 -10.60 -5.10 -7.90
CA TYR A 329 -9.98 -5.28 -9.21
C TYR A 329 -9.51 -3.97 -9.80
N PHE A 330 -10.39 -2.97 -9.86
CA PHE A 330 -10.06 -1.66 -10.41
C PHE A 330 -8.93 -0.98 -9.65
N SER A 331 -8.93 -1.08 -8.32
CA SER A 331 -7.83 -0.58 -7.47
C SER A 331 -6.50 -1.27 -7.78
N SER A 332 -6.52 -2.58 -8.09
CA SER A 332 -5.31 -3.29 -8.52
C SER A 332 -4.79 -2.78 -9.87
N LEU A 333 -5.68 -2.51 -10.84
CA LEU A 333 -5.31 -1.95 -12.14
C LEU A 333 -4.68 -0.55 -12.01
N LEU A 334 -5.23 0.31 -11.15
CA LEU A 334 -4.71 1.64 -10.86
C LEU A 334 -3.27 1.60 -10.33
N ALA A 335 -2.90 0.55 -9.60
CA ALA A 335 -1.58 0.40 -9.02
C ALA A 335 -0.52 -0.10 -10.02
N VAL A 336 -0.94 -0.83 -11.08
CA VAL A 336 -0.04 -1.35 -12.14
C VAL A 336 0.17 -0.32 -13.24
N ARG A 337 -0.88 0.44 -13.57
CA ARG A 337 -0.84 1.33 -14.73
C ARG A 337 -0.21 2.69 -14.42
N PRO A 338 0.57 3.25 -15.36
CA PRO A 338 1.11 4.60 -15.21
C PRO A 338 0.00 5.64 -14.99
N TRP A 339 0.31 6.68 -14.22
CA TRP A 339 -0.64 7.73 -13.81
C TRP A 339 -1.17 8.61 -14.94
N TYR A 340 -0.56 8.55 -16.14
CA TYR A 340 -0.95 9.36 -17.31
C TYR A 340 -2.03 8.70 -18.20
N TRP A 341 -2.55 7.54 -17.80
CA TRP A 341 -3.65 6.86 -18.49
C TRP A 341 -4.99 7.44 -17.99
N THR A 342 -5.93 7.73 -18.91
CA THR A 342 -7.31 8.14 -18.57
C THR A 342 -8.14 6.94 -18.12
N ASP A 343 -9.23 7.16 -17.38
CA ASP A 343 -10.05 6.07 -16.83
C ASP A 343 -10.59 5.12 -17.92
N ASP A 344 -10.96 5.66 -19.08
CA ASP A 344 -11.43 4.87 -20.22
C ASP A 344 -10.34 3.98 -20.83
N THR A 345 -9.06 4.33 -20.64
CA THR A 345 -7.93 3.50 -21.07
C THR A 345 -7.49 2.50 -20.00
N ILE A 346 -8.00 2.62 -18.78
CA ILE A 346 -7.68 1.75 -17.65
C ILE A 346 -8.69 0.60 -17.56
N LEU A 347 -9.97 0.83 -17.89
CA LEU A 347 -10.99 -0.23 -17.91
C LEU A 347 -10.72 -1.21 -19.06
N ASP A 348 -10.16 -2.37 -18.72
CA ASP A 348 -10.14 -3.51 -19.62
C ASP A 348 -11.54 -4.16 -19.70
N PRO A 349 -11.78 -5.06 -20.67
CA PRO A 349 -13.08 -5.73 -20.82
C PRO A 349 -13.54 -6.46 -19.54
N PHE A 350 -12.60 -6.87 -18.69
CA PHE A 350 -12.91 -7.57 -17.46
C PHE A 350 -13.40 -6.62 -16.36
N ALA A 351 -12.77 -5.46 -16.20
CA ALA A 351 -13.26 -4.40 -15.33
C ALA A 351 -14.67 -3.96 -15.73
N HIS A 352 -14.97 -3.93 -17.04
CA HIS A 352 -16.32 -3.68 -17.54
C HIS A 352 -17.31 -4.74 -17.09
N LEU A 353 -16.97 -6.03 -17.24
CA LEU A 353 -17.83 -7.14 -16.80
C LEU A 353 -18.10 -7.09 -15.28
N LEU A 354 -17.07 -6.82 -14.48
CA LEU A 354 -17.22 -6.67 -13.03
C LEU A 354 -18.07 -5.46 -12.66
N LEU A 355 -17.88 -4.34 -13.37
CA LEU A 355 -18.68 -3.13 -13.15
C LEU A 355 -20.14 -3.40 -13.48
N ASP A 356 -20.44 -3.99 -14.64
CA ASP A 356 -21.80 -4.29 -15.05
C ASP A 356 -22.43 -5.31 -14.08
N ARG A 357 -21.68 -6.31 -13.59
CA ARG A 357 -22.16 -7.22 -12.55
C ARG A 357 -22.46 -6.49 -11.24
N ALA A 358 -21.59 -5.58 -10.82
CA ALA A 358 -21.79 -4.78 -9.62
C ALA A 358 -23.04 -3.90 -9.76
N LEU A 359 -23.21 -3.20 -10.89
CA LEU A 359 -24.35 -2.32 -11.15
C LEU A 359 -25.68 -3.07 -11.24
N ASN A 360 -25.67 -4.36 -11.60
CA ASN A 360 -26.85 -5.23 -11.63
C ASN A 360 -27.13 -5.95 -10.29
N ASP A 361 -26.24 -5.84 -9.30
CA ASP A 361 -26.42 -6.42 -7.97
C ASP A 361 -27.46 -5.59 -7.17
N PRO A 362 -28.54 -6.19 -6.63
CA PRO A 362 -29.52 -5.47 -5.81
C PRO A 362 -28.92 -4.78 -4.58
N THR A 363 -27.74 -5.23 -4.13
CA THR A 363 -26.99 -4.67 -3.00
C THR A 363 -25.94 -3.64 -3.41
N CYS A 364 -25.86 -3.27 -4.70
CA CYS A 364 -24.82 -2.40 -5.24
C CYS A 364 -24.67 -1.10 -4.44
N ASN A 365 -23.44 -0.83 -4.00
CA ASN A 365 -23.08 0.45 -3.40
C ASN A 365 -22.39 1.35 -4.43
N HIS A 366 -23.18 2.13 -5.16
CA HIS A 366 -22.69 3.07 -6.19
C HIS A 366 -21.67 4.08 -5.64
N GLU A 367 -21.88 4.53 -4.40
CA GLU A 367 -21.00 5.49 -3.76
C GLU A 367 -19.62 4.88 -3.46
N MET A 368 -19.58 3.63 -3.02
CA MET A 368 -18.34 2.88 -2.86
C MET A 368 -17.58 2.71 -4.19
N ILE A 369 -18.28 2.40 -5.30
CA ILE A 369 -17.66 2.37 -6.64
C ILE A 369 -17.05 3.75 -6.96
N ALA A 370 -17.77 4.83 -6.64
CA ALA A 370 -17.34 6.20 -6.91
C ALA A 370 -16.08 6.65 -6.16
N HIS A 371 -15.68 5.96 -5.08
CA HIS A 371 -14.39 6.21 -4.41
C HIS A 371 -13.18 5.83 -5.27
N VAL A 372 -13.35 4.89 -6.20
CA VAL A 372 -12.28 4.37 -7.05
C VAL A 372 -12.52 4.60 -8.53
N TYR A 373 -13.75 4.75 -8.99
CA TYR A 373 -14.09 4.96 -10.38
C TYR A 373 -15.25 5.94 -10.47
N CYS A 374 -15.02 7.16 -10.97
CA CYS A 374 -16.01 8.24 -10.91
C CYS A 374 -16.16 8.90 -12.28
N THR A 375 -16.98 8.30 -13.14
CA THR A 375 -17.31 8.81 -14.49
C THR A 375 -18.70 9.42 -14.54
N PRO A 376 -19.03 10.24 -15.55
CA PRO A 376 -20.39 10.77 -15.71
C PRO A 376 -21.47 9.67 -15.70
N ARG A 377 -21.18 8.50 -16.31
CA ARG A 377 -22.08 7.34 -16.28
C ARG A 377 -22.32 6.83 -14.87
N LEU A 378 -21.30 6.72 -14.02
CA LEU A 378 -21.52 6.26 -12.64
C LEU A 378 -22.24 7.34 -11.81
N VAL A 379 -21.86 8.60 -12.01
CA VAL A 379 -22.42 9.72 -11.24
C VAL A 379 -23.92 9.89 -11.47
N SER A 380 -24.45 9.48 -12.63
CA SER A 380 -25.91 9.47 -12.86
C SER A 380 -26.69 8.48 -11.99
N PHE A 381 -26.03 7.49 -11.38
CA PHE A 381 -26.62 6.57 -10.40
C PHE A 381 -26.55 7.10 -8.96
N LEU A 382 -25.78 8.17 -8.71
CA LEU A 382 -25.59 8.70 -7.36
C LEU A 382 -26.74 9.60 -6.94
N SER A 383 -27.14 9.48 -5.67
CA SER A 383 -28.06 10.45 -5.07
C SER A 383 -27.38 11.82 -4.91
N PRO A 384 -28.14 12.93 -4.88
CA PRO A 384 -27.57 14.25 -4.58
C PRO A 384 -26.83 14.31 -3.23
N ALA A 385 -27.23 13.47 -2.25
CA ALA A 385 -26.54 13.36 -0.97
C ALA A 385 -25.17 12.69 -1.13
N ALA A 386 -25.10 11.58 -1.88
CA ALA A 386 -23.85 10.88 -2.19
C ALA A 386 -22.88 11.78 -2.97
N ILE A 387 -23.37 12.54 -3.96
CA ILE A 387 -22.55 13.53 -4.69
C ILE A 387 -21.96 14.56 -3.74
N ARG A 388 -22.77 15.14 -2.82
CA ARG A 388 -22.27 16.12 -1.84
C ARG A 388 -21.23 15.51 -0.90
N HIS A 389 -21.47 14.28 -0.43
CA HIS A 389 -20.53 13.58 0.44
C HIS A 389 -19.20 13.33 -0.29
N LEU A 390 -19.22 12.76 -1.49
CA LEU A 390 -18.02 12.53 -2.29
C LEU A 390 -17.27 13.83 -2.59
N ILE A 391 -17.96 14.93 -2.94
CA ILE A 391 -17.30 16.24 -3.12
C ILE A 391 -16.57 16.66 -1.85
N ALA A 392 -17.15 16.47 -0.67
CA ALA A 392 -16.50 16.79 0.60
C ALA A 392 -15.28 15.90 0.86
N VAL A 393 -15.38 14.59 0.61
CA VAL A 393 -14.28 13.63 0.77
C VAL A 393 -13.14 13.99 -0.19
N TYR A 394 -13.40 14.02 -1.50
CA TYR A 394 -12.39 14.38 -2.51
C TYR A 394 -11.80 15.77 -2.25
N GLY A 395 -12.63 16.76 -1.94
CA GLY A 395 -12.22 18.13 -1.63
C GLY A 395 -11.24 18.19 -0.46
N SER A 396 -11.53 17.50 0.64
CA SER A 396 -10.64 17.47 1.82
C SER A 396 -9.25 16.90 1.51
N HIS A 397 -9.17 15.85 0.68
CA HIS A 397 -7.89 15.31 0.22
C HIS A 397 -7.18 16.27 -0.73
N LEU A 398 -7.91 16.89 -1.66
CA LEU A 398 -7.36 17.86 -2.60
C LEU A 398 -6.82 19.11 -1.92
N GLU A 399 -7.48 19.64 -0.89
CA GLU A 399 -6.98 20.76 -0.07
C GLU A 399 -5.66 20.40 0.64
N ARG A 400 -5.57 19.16 1.17
CA ARG A 400 -4.36 18.66 1.81
C ARG A 400 -3.21 18.49 0.80
N LEU A 401 -3.51 17.97 -0.40
CA LEU A 401 -2.55 17.85 -1.49
C LEU A 401 -2.12 19.23 -2.01
N ALA A 402 -3.05 20.18 -2.15
CA ALA A 402 -2.80 21.56 -2.55
C ALA A 402 -1.82 22.25 -1.60
N THR A 403 -2.06 22.14 -0.29
CA THR A 403 -1.16 22.68 0.74
C THR A 403 0.26 22.10 0.61
N ARG A 404 0.37 20.80 0.35
CA ARG A 404 1.66 20.11 0.15
C ARG A 404 2.34 20.54 -1.15
N LEU A 405 1.62 20.64 -2.26
CA LEU A 405 2.14 21.12 -3.54
C LEU A 405 2.67 22.54 -3.40
N LYS A 406 1.90 23.44 -2.79
CA LYS A 406 2.31 24.83 -2.53
C LYS A 406 3.60 24.91 -1.70
N LYS A 407 3.79 24.03 -0.71
CA LYS A 407 5.01 23.95 0.11
C LYS A 407 6.21 23.40 -0.68
N LEU A 408 5.98 22.45 -1.59
CA LEU A 408 7.03 21.82 -2.40
C LEU A 408 7.43 22.66 -3.62
N TRP A 409 6.51 23.49 -4.11
CA TRP A 409 6.69 24.35 -5.28
C TRP A 409 7.91 25.26 -5.14
N GLN A 410 8.67 25.36 -6.23
CA GLN A 410 9.77 26.31 -6.34
C GLN A 410 9.44 27.33 -7.46
N PRO A 411 9.37 28.63 -7.16
CA PRO A 411 8.99 29.65 -8.15
C PRO A 411 9.84 29.68 -9.43
N TYR A 412 11.07 29.15 -9.38
CA TYR A 412 11.99 29.10 -10.52
C TYR A 412 11.81 27.87 -11.42
N TRP A 413 10.91 26.94 -11.10
CA TRP A 413 10.54 25.83 -11.99
C TRP A 413 9.72 26.34 -13.18
N GLY A 414 10.39 26.85 -14.20
CA GLY A 414 9.80 27.22 -15.49
C GLY A 414 9.91 26.10 -16.53
N ALA A 415 9.35 26.30 -17.73
CA ALA A 415 9.39 25.33 -18.83
C ALA A 415 10.80 24.82 -19.19
N ALA A 416 11.83 25.68 -19.09
CA ALA A 416 13.22 25.31 -19.36
C ALA A 416 13.89 24.53 -18.19
N ASN A 417 13.40 24.73 -16.96
CA ASN A 417 14.03 24.25 -15.74
C ASN A 417 13.15 23.27 -14.95
N PHE A 418 12.13 22.69 -15.59
CA PHE A 418 11.25 21.67 -15.03
C PHE A 418 11.91 20.27 -15.01
N HIS A 419 13.20 20.25 -14.70
CA HIS A 419 14.04 19.07 -14.60
C HIS A 419 14.68 19.00 -13.20
N VAL A 420 15.27 17.86 -12.87
CA VAL A 420 15.90 17.63 -11.58
C VAL A 420 17.04 18.61 -11.32
N THR A 421 16.88 19.45 -10.30
CA THR A 421 17.96 20.22 -9.70
C THR A 421 18.34 19.64 -8.33
N SER A 422 19.62 19.78 -7.97
CA SER A 422 20.09 19.37 -6.65
C SER A 422 19.31 20.09 -5.54
N GLY A 423 18.82 19.34 -4.55
CA GLY A 423 18.06 19.87 -3.41
C GLY A 423 16.53 19.83 -3.55
N ALA A 424 15.98 19.55 -4.74
CA ALA A 424 14.54 19.35 -4.90
C ALA A 424 14.10 17.99 -4.34
N ASN A 425 13.03 17.97 -3.52
CA ASN A 425 12.42 16.71 -3.07
C ASN A 425 11.48 16.15 -4.15
N ILE A 426 12.07 15.68 -5.26
CA ILE A 426 11.36 15.17 -6.45
C ILE A 426 10.44 14.01 -6.10
N THR A 427 10.88 13.13 -5.19
CA THR A 427 10.08 12.00 -4.72
C THR A 427 8.79 12.48 -4.04
N ALA A 428 8.86 13.52 -3.21
CA ALA A 428 7.67 14.09 -2.58
C ALA A 428 6.80 14.83 -3.59
N TRP A 429 7.38 15.62 -4.49
CA TRP A 429 6.64 16.33 -5.54
C TRP A 429 5.86 15.34 -6.41
N ASN A 430 6.55 14.37 -7.03
CA ASN A 430 5.94 13.42 -7.96
C ASN A 430 4.90 12.53 -7.28
N ALA A 431 5.10 12.11 -6.02
CA ALA A 431 4.07 11.37 -5.30
C ALA A 431 2.81 12.22 -5.08
N THR A 432 2.99 13.49 -4.70
CA THR A 432 1.87 14.42 -4.47
C THR A 432 1.13 14.74 -5.77
N VAL A 433 1.87 14.96 -6.86
CA VAL A 433 1.31 15.16 -8.21
C VAL A 433 0.49 13.97 -8.67
N ARG A 434 1.00 12.75 -8.53
CA ARG A 434 0.24 11.56 -8.93
C ARG A 434 -1.04 11.38 -8.12
N ALA A 435 -0.99 11.67 -6.81
CA ALA A 435 -2.19 11.68 -5.98
C ALA A 435 -3.18 12.75 -6.44
N TRP A 436 -2.69 13.95 -6.76
CA TRP A 436 -3.50 15.05 -7.28
C TRP A 436 -4.23 14.66 -8.57
N GLU A 437 -3.50 14.12 -9.55
CA GLU A 437 -4.06 13.67 -10.83
C GLU A 437 -5.14 12.60 -10.65
N ARG A 438 -4.95 11.67 -9.70
CA ARG A 438 -5.93 10.61 -9.39
C ARG A 438 -7.23 11.13 -8.77
N LEU A 439 -7.21 12.29 -8.11
CA LEU A 439 -8.37 12.84 -7.40
C LEU A 439 -9.06 13.99 -8.13
N ARG A 440 -8.31 14.84 -8.86
CA ARG A 440 -8.88 16.05 -9.48
C ARG A 440 -9.97 15.73 -10.50
N MET A 441 -9.81 14.66 -11.28
CA MET A 441 -10.74 14.32 -12.35
C MET A 441 -12.10 13.86 -11.78
N PRO A 442 -12.16 12.85 -10.89
CA PRO A 442 -13.37 12.54 -10.13
C PRO A 442 -14.03 13.76 -9.48
N TYR A 443 -13.25 14.61 -8.81
CA TYR A 443 -13.75 15.81 -8.15
C TYR A 443 -14.41 16.77 -9.12
N ASN A 444 -13.78 17.01 -10.27
CA ASN A 444 -14.33 17.92 -11.26
C ASN A 444 -15.62 17.35 -11.89
N VAL A 445 -15.69 16.04 -12.17
CA VAL A 445 -16.91 15.34 -12.65
C VAL A 445 -18.06 15.49 -11.66
N LEU A 446 -17.79 15.27 -10.36
CA LEU A 446 -18.79 15.44 -9.31
C LEU A 446 -19.30 16.88 -9.20
N ASN A 447 -18.40 17.87 -9.34
CA ASN A 447 -18.78 19.28 -9.29
C ASN A 447 -19.66 19.71 -10.47
N GLN A 448 -19.42 19.19 -11.67
CA GLN A 448 -20.32 19.40 -12.80
C GLN A 448 -21.70 18.78 -12.54
N ALA A 449 -21.75 17.54 -12.06
CA ALA A 449 -23.01 16.85 -11.79
C ALA A 449 -23.88 17.54 -10.72
N ARG A 450 -23.28 18.36 -9.85
CA ARG A 450 -24.00 19.16 -8.86
C ARG A 450 -24.90 20.23 -9.50
N ASN A 451 -24.73 20.58 -10.77
CA ASN A 451 -25.48 21.64 -11.48
C ASN A 451 -25.53 23.00 -10.75
N ALA A 452 -24.62 23.22 -9.79
CA ALA A 452 -24.42 24.51 -9.16
C ALA A 452 -23.52 25.37 -10.06
N PRO A 453 -23.55 26.71 -9.98
CA PRO A 453 -22.56 27.56 -10.62
C PRO A 453 -21.19 27.36 -9.96
N VAL A 454 -20.55 26.23 -10.26
CA VAL A 454 -19.17 25.87 -9.87
C VAL A 454 -18.22 26.14 -11.03
N ALA A 455 -18.63 27.01 -11.96
CA ALA A 455 -17.87 27.32 -13.17
C ALA A 455 -16.44 27.81 -12.86
N ASP A 456 -16.18 28.26 -11.62
CA ASP A 456 -14.96 28.97 -11.23
C ASP A 456 -13.91 28.13 -10.49
N ASN A 457 -14.17 26.86 -10.15
CA ASN A 457 -13.26 26.03 -9.33
C ASN A 457 -12.78 24.76 -10.04
N TYR A 458 -12.51 24.86 -11.34
CA TYR A 458 -11.99 23.76 -12.13
C TYR A 458 -10.53 23.47 -11.79
N LEU A 459 -10.24 22.25 -11.31
CA LEU A 459 -8.88 21.88 -10.92
C LEU A 459 -8.04 21.42 -12.12
N GLY A 460 -7.03 22.22 -12.45
CA GLY A 460 -6.05 21.92 -13.49
C GLY A 460 -5.07 20.80 -13.11
N LYS A 461 -4.26 20.37 -14.09
CA LYS A 461 -3.20 19.38 -13.89
C LYS A 461 -1.99 19.96 -13.17
N VAL A 462 -1.20 19.08 -12.56
CA VAL A 462 0.15 19.40 -12.10
C VAL A 462 1.16 18.49 -12.80
N PRO A 463 2.19 19.02 -13.47
CA PRO A 463 3.19 18.18 -14.14
C PRO A 463 4.17 17.52 -13.15
N CYS A 464 4.56 16.27 -13.42
CA CYS A 464 5.66 15.61 -12.71
C CYS A 464 7.02 16.23 -13.09
N LEU A 465 8.00 16.18 -12.19
CA LEU A 465 9.40 16.48 -12.48
C LEU A 465 10.10 15.23 -13.05
N PHE A 466 11.00 15.45 -14.01
CA PHE A 466 11.71 14.37 -14.70
C PHE A 466 13.22 14.46 -14.49
N ASN A 467 13.86 13.30 -14.34
CA ASN A 467 15.32 13.17 -14.17
C ASN A 467 16.09 13.33 -15.50
N TYR A 468 15.41 13.28 -16.64
CA TYR A 468 16.01 13.40 -17.96
C TYR A 468 15.00 14.02 -18.93
N SER A 469 15.43 14.97 -19.77
CA SER A 469 14.61 15.51 -20.87
C SER A 469 14.51 14.46 -21.98
N PRO A 470 13.36 13.80 -22.20
CA PRO A 470 13.25 12.86 -23.29
C PRO A 470 13.34 13.62 -24.63
N PRO A 471 14.03 13.11 -25.65
CA PRO A 471 14.32 13.85 -26.89
C PRO A 471 13.11 14.36 -27.70
N ASN A 472 11.86 13.93 -27.43
CA ASN A 472 10.69 14.21 -28.28
C ASN A 472 9.37 14.47 -27.51
N TYR A 473 9.40 14.96 -26.27
CA TYR A 473 8.21 14.89 -25.41
C TYR A 473 7.21 16.06 -25.54
N GLN A 474 5.94 15.70 -25.73
CA GLN A 474 4.72 16.53 -25.66
C GLN A 474 4.54 17.29 -24.32
N MET A 475 5.35 16.94 -23.30
CA MET A 475 5.40 17.57 -21.96
C MET A 475 5.68 19.06 -21.99
N SER A 476 6.39 19.55 -23.00
CA SER A 476 6.66 20.98 -23.14
C SER A 476 5.35 21.76 -23.23
N LYS A 477 4.32 21.17 -23.85
CA LYS A 477 2.99 21.78 -23.94
C LYS A 477 2.22 21.70 -22.63
N ASP A 478 2.23 20.57 -21.91
CA ASP A 478 1.58 20.45 -20.61
C ASP A 478 2.17 21.42 -19.57
N ILE A 479 3.49 21.56 -19.55
CA ILE A 479 4.16 22.54 -18.68
C ILE A 479 3.81 23.97 -19.12
N ALA A 480 3.73 24.24 -20.43
CA ALA A 480 3.31 25.55 -20.94
C ALA A 480 1.84 25.88 -20.60
N ILE A 481 0.93 24.91 -20.65
CA ILE A 481 -0.47 25.06 -20.23
C ILE A 481 -0.50 25.34 -18.72
N PHE A 482 0.20 24.54 -17.91
CA PHE A 482 0.29 24.72 -16.46
C PHE A 482 0.74 26.13 -16.07
N HIS A 483 1.73 26.70 -16.75
CA HIS A 483 2.20 28.06 -16.48
C HIS A 483 1.28 29.18 -16.97
N LYS A 484 0.33 28.89 -17.87
CA LYS A 484 -0.64 29.86 -18.38
C LYS A 484 -1.96 29.87 -17.59
N LEU A 485 -2.17 28.87 -16.75
CA LEU A 485 -3.35 28.74 -15.90
C LEU A 485 -3.05 29.20 -14.47
N PRO A 486 -4.08 29.57 -13.69
CA PRO A 486 -3.96 29.70 -12.25
C PRO A 486 -3.40 28.42 -11.63
N LEU A 487 -2.56 28.56 -10.61
CA LEU A 487 -1.91 27.42 -9.98
C LEU A 487 -2.97 26.50 -9.35
N PRO A 488 -2.99 25.19 -9.64
CA PRO A 488 -4.08 24.32 -9.22
C PRO A 488 -4.31 24.27 -7.70
N TRP A 489 -3.24 24.45 -6.90
CA TRP A 489 -3.37 24.54 -5.46
C TRP A 489 -3.98 25.86 -4.97
N ASP A 490 -3.79 26.97 -5.69
CA ASP A 490 -4.43 28.23 -5.33
C ASP A 490 -5.92 28.19 -5.68
N VAL A 491 -6.30 27.51 -6.77
CA VAL A 491 -7.72 27.23 -7.10
C VAL A 491 -8.36 26.33 -6.05
N ALA A 492 -7.74 25.20 -5.69
CA ALA A 492 -8.28 24.29 -4.67
C ALA A 492 -8.40 24.92 -3.28
N LEU A 493 -7.58 25.93 -2.97
CA LEU A 493 -7.64 26.67 -1.71
C LEU A 493 -8.56 27.91 -1.79
N GLY A 494 -9.25 28.13 -2.93
CA GLY A 494 -10.16 29.26 -3.14
C GLY A 494 -9.47 30.63 -3.23
N LEU A 495 -8.17 30.65 -3.57
CA LEU A 495 -7.37 31.87 -3.71
C LEU A 495 -7.43 32.45 -5.13
N GLU A 496 -7.70 31.62 -6.13
CA GLU A 496 -7.81 31.97 -7.54
C GLU A 496 -9.00 31.23 -8.16
N THR A 497 -9.53 31.74 -9.28
CA THR A 497 -10.60 31.09 -10.04
C THR A 497 -10.07 30.51 -11.35
N CYS A 498 -10.51 29.32 -11.70
CA CYS A 498 -10.19 28.67 -12.96
C CYS A 498 -11.44 28.00 -13.52
N THR A 499 -11.80 28.34 -14.75
CA THR A 499 -12.96 27.75 -15.42
C THR A 499 -12.54 26.67 -16.41
N GLU A 500 -13.41 25.71 -16.68
CA GLU A 500 -13.17 24.71 -17.73
C GLU A 500 -12.93 25.38 -19.09
N ALA A 501 -13.69 26.44 -19.40
CA ALA A 501 -13.53 27.20 -20.63
C ALA A 501 -12.13 27.83 -20.74
N LEU A 502 -11.57 28.32 -19.62
CA LEU A 502 -10.19 28.82 -19.58
C LEU A 502 -9.17 27.71 -19.86
N VAL A 503 -9.35 26.54 -19.27
CA VAL A 503 -8.50 25.36 -19.53
C VAL A 503 -8.56 24.96 -21.00
N ARG A 504 -9.77 24.80 -21.57
CA ARG A 504 -9.96 24.44 -22.98
C ARG A 504 -9.35 25.46 -23.93
N CYS A 505 -9.64 26.74 -23.74
CA CYS A 505 -9.08 27.83 -24.54
C CYS A 505 -7.54 27.84 -24.49
N THR A 506 -6.94 27.54 -23.34
CA THR A 506 -5.49 27.50 -23.17
C THR A 506 -4.88 26.29 -23.88
N CYS A 507 -5.52 25.12 -23.80
CA CYS A 507 -5.10 23.91 -24.53
C CYS A 507 -5.18 24.12 -26.04
N GLU A 508 -6.29 24.67 -26.54
CA GLU A 508 -6.52 24.95 -27.96
C GLU A 508 -5.46 25.92 -28.52
N LYS A 509 -5.15 27.01 -27.80
CA LYS A 509 -4.09 27.97 -28.19
C LYS A 509 -2.71 27.33 -28.31
N LEU A 510 -2.47 26.21 -27.63
CA LEU A 510 -1.20 25.46 -27.69
C LEU A 510 -1.28 24.22 -28.58
N GLY A 511 -2.40 24.02 -29.28
CA GLY A 511 -2.63 22.86 -30.14
C GLY A 511 -2.58 21.55 -29.35
N VAL A 512 -3.25 21.52 -28.21
CA VAL A 512 -3.47 20.32 -27.38
C VAL A 512 -4.97 20.06 -27.29
N ASP A 513 -5.39 18.84 -27.61
CA ASP A 513 -6.77 18.40 -27.33
C ASP A 513 -6.93 18.24 -25.81
N PRO A 514 -7.80 19.04 -25.16
CA PRO A 514 -7.93 19.02 -23.72
C PRO A 514 -8.48 17.68 -23.19
N HIS A 515 -9.32 16.97 -23.96
CA HIS A 515 -9.90 15.70 -23.55
C HIS A 515 -8.88 14.55 -23.70
N GLN A 516 -8.24 14.42 -24.86
CA GLN A 516 -7.26 13.35 -25.09
C GLN A 516 -6.05 13.46 -24.19
N SER A 517 -5.64 14.69 -23.88
CA SER A 517 -4.55 14.92 -22.93
C SER A 517 -4.99 14.71 -21.48
N GLY A 518 -6.28 14.77 -21.15
CA GLY A 518 -6.82 14.69 -19.80
C GLY A 518 -6.83 16.02 -19.03
N TRP A 519 -6.67 17.16 -19.71
CA TRP A 519 -6.91 18.49 -19.13
C TRP A 519 -8.40 18.75 -18.90
N SER A 520 -9.26 18.11 -19.70
CA SER A 520 -10.71 18.00 -19.49
C SER A 520 -11.23 16.58 -19.63
N TRP A 521 -12.49 16.35 -19.25
CA TRP A 521 -13.23 15.10 -19.48
C TRP A 521 -14.32 15.31 -20.51
N GLN A 522 -14.78 14.23 -21.14
CA GLN A 522 -15.93 14.25 -22.06
C GLN A 522 -17.24 13.95 -21.34
#